data_AF-A0A7X8G8D0-F1
#
_entry.id   AF-A0A7X8G8D0-F1
#
_cell.length_a   1.000
_cell.length_b   1.000
_cell.length_c   1.000
_cell.angle_alpha   90.00
_cell.angle_beta   90.00
_cell.angle_gamma   90.00
#
_symmetry.space_group_name_H-M   'P 1'
#
loop_
_entity.id
_entity.type
_entity.pdbx_description
1 polymer ?
#
loop_
_entity_poly.entity_id
_entity_poly.type
_entity_poly.pdbx_seq_one_letter_code
_entity_poly.pdbx_strand_id
1 'polypeptide(L)'
;MLFYLLLLDSDEDKSKFEQLYIAYRDLMYYVAYKILRDAQQSEDAVHTAFLKIIKRFSDLGEISCPQMLSAFVYISEGNNKSILI
;
A
#
# COMPACT_ATOMS: atom_id res chain seq x y z
N MET A 1 1.91 -11.07 3.05
CA MET A 1 0.60 -11.21 3.72
C MET A 1 0.74 -11.41 5.24
N LEU A 2 1.12 -12.61 5.74
CA LEU A 2 1.13 -12.93 7.18
C LEU A 2 1.81 -11.87 8.06
N PHE A 3 2.96 -11.35 7.62
CA PHE A 3 3.68 -10.28 8.29
C PHE A 3 2.81 -9.04 8.58
N TYR A 4 1.93 -8.64 7.66
CA TYR A 4 1.08 -7.47 7.82
C TYR A 4 -0.06 -7.68 8.82
N LEU A 5 -0.61 -8.89 8.88
CA LEU A 5 -1.69 -9.22 9.83
C LEU A 5 -1.19 -9.25 11.27
N LEU A 6 0.09 -9.57 11.49
CA LEU A 6 0.73 -9.52 12.81
C LEU A 6 0.91 -8.09 13.34
N LEU A 7 0.80 -7.07 12.47
CA LEU A 7 0.90 -5.67 12.85
C LEU A 7 -0.45 -5.07 13.26
N LEU A 8 -1.53 -5.85 13.19
CA LEU A 8 -2.89 -5.43 13.49
C LEU A 8 -3.38 -6.18 14.74
N ASP A 9 -3.96 -5.46 15.70
CA ASP A 9 -4.38 -6.04 16.97
C ASP A 9 -5.78 -6.68 16.89
N SER A 10 -6.73 -6.02 16.20
CA SER A 10 -8.11 -6.49 16.07
C SER A 10 -8.29 -7.45 14.89
N ASP A 11 -9.08 -8.51 15.09
CA ASP A 11 -9.45 -9.43 14.02
C ASP A 11 -10.32 -8.76 12.94
N GLU A 12 -11.06 -7.70 13.30
CA GLU A 12 -11.80 -6.89 12.33
C GLU A 12 -10.85 -6.14 11.39
N ASP A 13 -9.79 -5.55 11.92
CA ASP A 13 -8.79 -4.83 11.12
C ASP A 13 -8.00 -5.79 10.24
N LYS A 14 -7.66 -6.98 10.75
CA LYS A 14 -7.02 -8.04 9.97
C LYS A 14 -7.87 -8.44 8.77
N SER A 15 -9.17 -8.66 8.96
CA SER A 15 -10.09 -9.03 7.89
C SER A 15 -10.27 -7.91 6.85
N LYS A 16 -10.41 -6.66 7.30
CA LYS A 16 -10.49 -5.49 6.41
C LYS A 16 -9.19 -5.31 5.60
N PHE A 17 -8.05 -5.42 6.26
CA PHE A 17 -6.75 -5.30 5.61
C PHE A 17 -6.49 -6.45 4.63
N GLU A 18 -6.86 -7.68 4.97
CA GLU A 18 -6.70 -8.85 4.09
C GLU A 18 -7.44 -8.66 2.77
N GLN A 19 -8.70 -8.23 2.82
CA GLN A 19 -9.50 -7.95 1.61
C GLN A 19 -8.85 -6.87 0.74
N LEU A 20 -8.37 -5.81 1.38
CA LEU A 20 -7.67 -4.71 0.72
C LEU A 20 -6.33 -5.17 0.10
N TYR A 21 -5.56 -6.01 0.80
CA TYR A 21 -4.31 -6.54 0.27
C TYR A 21 -4.57 -7.40 -0.97
N ILE A 22 -5.53 -8.32 -0.90
CA ILE A 22 -5.88 -9.19 -2.04
C ILE A 22 -6.35 -8.35 -3.23
N ALA A 23 -7.17 -7.33 -2.99
CA ALA A 23 -7.71 -6.49 -4.06
C ALA A 23 -6.65 -5.62 -4.75
N TYR A 24 -5.68 -5.09 -4.00
CA TYR A 24 -4.80 -4.04 -4.50
C TYR A 24 -3.33 -4.44 -4.70
N ARG A 25 -2.84 -5.54 -4.13
CA ARG A 25 -1.41 -5.91 -4.20
C ARG A 25 -0.89 -6.01 -5.62
N ASP A 26 -1.60 -6.72 -6.50
CA ASP A 26 -1.15 -6.92 -7.88
C ASP A 26 -1.28 -5.63 -8.72
N LEU A 27 -2.33 -4.84 -8.48
CA LEU A 27 -2.51 -3.55 -9.14
C LEU A 27 -1.40 -2.58 -8.75
N MET A 28 -1.08 -2.49 -7.45
CA MET A 28 -0.01 -1.64 -6.94
C MET A 28 1.34 -2.10 -7.49
N TYR A 29 1.63 -3.40 -7.49
CA TYR A 29 2.87 -3.92 -8.09
C TYR A 29 2.96 -3.60 -9.59
N TYR A 30 1.89 -3.82 -10.34
CA TYR A 30 1.85 -3.51 -11.77
C TYR A 30 2.13 -2.03 -12.04
N VAL A 31 1.51 -1.13 -11.27
CA VAL A 31 1.74 0.32 -11.41
C VAL A 31 3.17 0.70 -11.02
N ALA A 32 3.68 0.22 -9.90
CA ALA A 32 5.06 0.46 -9.48
C ALA A 32 6.06 -0.04 -10.53
N TYR A 33 5.89 -1.27 -11.03
CA TYR A 33 6.78 -1.86 -12.02
C TYR A 33 6.75 -1.12 -13.35
N LYS A 34 5.59 -0.62 -13.77
CA LYS A 34 5.47 0.21 -14.96
C LYS A 34 6.30 1.50 -14.87
N ILE A 35 6.44 2.07 -13.66
CA ILE A 35 7.16 3.31 -13.39
C ILE A 35 8.66 3.03 -13.16
N LEU A 36 8.97 2.17 -12.20
CA LEU A 36 10.33 1.91 -11.72
C LEU A 36 11.11 0.97 -12.64
N ARG A 37 10.42 0.07 -13.35
CA ARG A 37 11.00 -0.98 -14.22
C ARG A 37 12.04 -1.86 -13.53
N ASP A 38 11.96 -1.94 -12.22
CA ASP A 38 12.83 -2.70 -11.35
C ASP A 38 11.97 -3.49 -10.36
N ALA A 39 12.12 -4.80 -10.37
CA ALA A 39 11.26 -5.68 -9.58
C ALA A 39 11.45 -5.46 -8.08
N GLN A 40 12.69 -5.23 -7.63
CA GLN A 40 13.01 -5.06 -6.22
C GLN A 40 12.47 -3.72 -5.71
N GLN A 41 12.74 -2.63 -6.42
CA GLN A 41 12.23 -1.31 -6.06
C GLN A 41 10.70 -1.27 -6.11
N SER A 42 10.07 -2.04 -7.01
CA SER A 42 8.61 -2.13 -7.10
C SER A 42 8.00 -2.87 -5.92
N GLU A 43 8.56 -4.02 -5.53
CA GLU A 43 8.13 -4.71 -4.31
C GLU A 43 8.35 -3.83 -3.07
N ASP A 44 9.47 -3.11 -2.97
CA ASP A 44 9.77 -2.20 -1.85
C ASP A 44 8.76 -1.04 -1.76
N ALA A 45 8.38 -0.46 -2.91
CA ALA A 45 7.39 0.61 -2.96
C ALA A 45 6.01 0.12 -2.51
N VAL A 46 5.58 -1.06 -2.99
CA VAL A 46 4.32 -1.71 -2.60
C VAL A 46 4.34 -2.05 -1.10
N HIS A 47 5.44 -2.61 -0.62
CA HIS A 47 5.60 -2.96 0.79
C HIS A 47 5.49 -1.73 1.68
N THR A 48 6.22 -0.66 1.33
CA THR A 48 6.21 0.61 2.08
C THR A 48 4.83 1.23 2.13
N ALA A 49 4.07 1.16 1.03
CA ALA A 49 2.69 1.65 0.99
C ALA A 49 1.79 0.88 1.96
N PHE A 50 1.80 -0.45 1.91
CA PHE A 50 1.01 -1.28 2.83
C PHE A 50 1.37 -1.00 4.30
N LEU A 51 2.65 -0.78 4.62
CA LEU A 51 3.04 -0.38 5.98
C LEU A 51 2.45 0.97 6.41
N LYS A 52 2.41 1.96 5.51
CA LYS A 52 1.76 3.25 5.82
C LYS A 52 0.25 3.11 6.00
N ILE A 53 -0.38 2.23 5.22
CA ILE A 53 -1.80 1.92 5.34
C ILE A 53 -2.09 1.29 6.70
N ILE A 54 -1.33 0.28 7.11
CA ILE A 54 -1.47 -0.38 8.43
C ILE A 54 -1.29 0.61 9.58
N LYS A 55 -0.28 1.49 9.52
CA LYS A 55 -0.09 2.53 10.55
C LYS A 55 -1.31 3.45 10.70
N ARG A 56 -2.05 3.66 9.61
CA ARG A 56 -3.26 4.50 9.60
C ARG A 56 -4.54 3.72 9.92
N PHE A 57 -4.51 2.38 9.85
CA PHE A 57 -5.65 1.54 10.25
C PHE A 57 -5.96 1.74 11.73
N SER A 58 -4.92 1.84 12.57
CA SER A 58 -5.06 2.12 14.00
C SER A 58 -5.62 3.51 14.32
N ASP A 59 -5.41 4.49 13.43
CA ASP A 59 -5.78 5.90 13.65
C ASP A 59 -7.11 6.30 12.98
N LEU A 60 -7.50 5.61 11.90
CA LEU A 60 -8.64 5.93 11.06
C LEU A 60 -9.48 4.67 10.90
N GLY A 61 -10.53 4.54 11.72
CA GLY A 61 -11.47 3.41 11.68
C GLY A 61 -12.17 3.17 10.32
N GLU A 62 -11.95 4.04 9.33
CA GLU A 62 -12.26 3.83 7.91
C GLU A 62 -11.16 4.42 7.02
N ILE A 63 -10.43 3.57 6.30
CA ILE A 63 -9.54 4.01 5.21
C ILE A 63 -10.32 3.93 3.90
N SER A 64 -10.64 5.08 3.33
CA SER A 64 -11.28 5.14 2.01
C SER A 64 -10.27 4.84 0.88
N CYS A 65 -10.71 4.06 -0.10
CA CYS A 65 -9.94 3.60 -1.26
C CYS A 65 -9.16 4.70 -2.03
N PRO A 66 -9.66 5.95 -2.19
CA PRO A 66 -8.93 7.00 -2.92
C PRO A 66 -7.65 7.49 -2.21
N GLN A 67 -7.66 7.53 -0.87
CA GLN A 67 -6.52 8.00 -0.07
C GLN A 67 -5.35 6.98 -0.10
N MET A 68 -5.68 5.72 -0.32
CA MET A 68 -4.74 4.62 -0.43
C MET A 68 -3.89 4.72 -1.70
N LEU A 69 -4.55 5.04 -2.83
CA LEU A 69 -3.91 5.23 -4.12
C LEU A 69 -3.04 6.50 -4.15
N SER A 70 -3.49 7.60 -3.55
CA SER A 70 -2.70 8.83 -3.48
C SER A 70 -1.44 8.68 -2.60
N ALA A 71 -1.54 7.94 -1.49
CA ALA A 71 -0.37 7.62 -0.65
C ALA A 71 0.65 6.73 -1.37
N PHE A 72 0.21 5.83 -2.26
CA PHE A 72 1.08 4.99 -3.08
C PHE A 72 1.88 5.82 -4.09
N VAL A 73 1.23 6.72 -4.83
CA VAL A 73 1.88 7.63 -5.80
C VAL A 73 2.99 8.45 -5.14
N TYR A 74 2.74 8.97 -3.93
CA TYR A 74 3.72 9.77 -3.19
C TYR A 74 4.98 8.99 -2.77
N ILE A 75 4.87 7.68 -2.54
CA ILE A 75 6.02 6.84 -2.13
C ILE A 75 6.93 6.53 -3.32
N SER A 76 6.37 6.31 -4.51
CA SER A 76 7.15 6.20 -5.74
C SER A 76 7.85 7.52 -6.14
N GLU A 77 7.35 8.67 -5.67
CA GLU A 77 7.88 10.01 -5.99
C GLU A 77 9.15 10.40 -5.22
N GLY A 78 9.53 9.66 -4.16
CA GLY A 78 10.71 9.94 -3.35
C GLY A 78 12.05 9.91 -4.11
N ASN A 79 12.04 9.46 -5.37
CA ASN A 79 13.11 9.63 -6.35
C ASN A 79 12.55 10.23 -7.65
N ASN A 80 12.44 11.56 -7.69
CA ASN A 80 12.31 12.38 -8.91
C ASN A 80 11.19 12.01 -9.91
N LYS A 81 10.02 12.64 -9.72
CA LYS A 81 9.16 13.31 -10.73
C LYS A 81 7.69 13.03 -10.43
N SER A 82 7.00 14.12 -10.15
CA SER A 82 5.56 14.16 -10.01
C SER A 82 4.84 13.64 -11.24
N ILE A 83 4.05 12.60 -11.02
CA ILE A 83 3.04 12.14 -11.95
C ILE A 83 1.72 12.28 -11.21
N LEU A 84 1.08 13.44 -11.43
CA LEU A 84 -0.34 13.63 -11.21
C LEU A 84 -1.09 12.59 -12.05
N ILE A 85 -1.92 11.78 -11.39
CA ILE A 85 -3.04 11.10 -12.03
C ILE A 85 -4.22 12.07 -11.99
#